data_AF-A0A0F8SIY6-F1
#
_entry.id   AF-A0A0F8SIY6-F1
#
_cell.length_a   1.000
_cell.length_b   1.000
_cell.length_c   1.000
_cell.angle_alpha   90.00
_cell.angle_beta   90.00
_cell.angle_gamma   90.00
#
_symmetry.space_group_name_H-M   'P 1'
#
loop_
_entity.id
_entity.type
_entity.pdbx_description
1 polymer ?
#
loop_
_entity_poly.entity_id
_entity_poly.type
_entity_poly.pdbx_seq_one_letter_code
_entity_poly.pdbx_strand_id
1 'polypeptide(L)'
;MGSLSLIYMAYSATRLIIAGKAPAAVFIHGPFGLVTLALSSLFVANRWSWKTVKNMRALVVLFLSTFSGGIYLFSVLSKREKILKDIQQ
;
A
#
# COMPACT_ATOMS: atom_id res chain seq x y z
N MET A 1 3.91 -1.19 20.55
CA MET A 1 4.47 -2.27 19.72
C MET A 1 4.30 -2.02 18.22
N GLY A 2 3.08 -1.75 17.71
CA GLY A 2 2.85 -1.54 16.27
C GLY A 2 3.59 -0.34 15.62
N SER A 3 3.74 0.78 16.34
CA SER A 3 4.45 1.97 15.86
C SER A 3 5.94 1.74 15.60
N LEU A 4 6.61 1.02 16.51
CA LEU A 4 8.03 0.66 16.37
C LEU A 4 8.26 -0.28 15.17
N SER A 5 7.36 -1.25 14.97
CA SER A 5 7.36 -2.11 13.79
C SER A 5 7.24 -1.30 12.50
N LEU A 6 6.36 -0.31 12.46
CA LEU A 6 6.15 0.53 11.27
C LEU A 6 7.41 1.35 10.94
N ILE A 7 8.04 1.94 11.96
CA ILE A 7 9.27 2.72 11.82
C ILE A 7 10.42 1.83 11.32
N TYR A 8 10.57 0.64 11.88
CA TYR A 8 11.59 -0.32 11.44
C TYR A 8 11.36 -0.76 9.98
N MET A 9 10.12 -1.04 9.60
CA MET A 9 9.77 -1.43 8.24
C MET A 9 10.08 -0.29 7.25
N ALA A 10 9.72 0.95 7.59
CA ALA A 10 10.03 2.13 6.78
C ALA A 10 11.55 2.36 6.65
N TYR A 11 12.31 2.22 7.75
CA TYR A 11 13.76 2.33 7.75
C TYR A 11 14.43 1.28 6.85
N SER A 12 14.03 0.01 7.00
CA SER A 12 14.59 -1.09 6.20
C SER A 12 14.29 -0.94 4.71
N ALA A 13 13.07 -0.53 4.36
CA ALA A 13 12.66 -0.24 2.98
C ALA A 13 13.49 0.92 2.39
N THR A 14 13.71 1.98 3.16
CA THR A 14 14.49 3.15 2.74
C THR A 14 15.95 2.77 2.47
N ARG A 15 16.55 1.96 3.35
CA ARG A 15 17.89 1.40 3.12
C ARG A 15 17.98 0.58 1.84
N LEU A 16 16.98 -0.26 1.56
CA LEU A 16 16.92 -1.08 0.35
C LEU A 16 16.80 -0.22 -0.93
N ILE A 17 16.02 0.87 -0.88
CA ILE A 17 15.87 1.81 -2.00
C ILE A 17 17.19 2.52 -2.28
N ILE A 18 17.84 3.06 -1.25
CA ILE A 18 19.14 3.76 -1.39
C ILE A 18 20.22 2.80 -1.91
N ALA A 19 20.18 1.53 -1.48
CA ALA A 19 21.11 0.50 -1.95
C ALA A 19 20.82 0.00 -3.38
N GLY A 20 19.77 0.48 -4.05
CA GLY A 20 19.36 0.01 -5.38
C GLY A 20 18.88 -1.44 -5.42
N LYS A 21 18.65 -2.06 -4.26
CA LYS A 21 18.23 -3.47 -4.10
C LYS A 21 16.77 -3.60 -3.67
N ALA A 22 16.02 -2.51 -3.72
CA ALA A 22 14.62 -2.52 -3.35
C ALA A 22 13.79 -3.38 -4.31
N PRO A 23 13.07 -4.38 -3.79
CA PRO A 23 12.09 -5.12 -4.58
C PRO A 23 11.07 -4.15 -5.17
N ALA A 24 10.59 -4.43 -6.39
CA ALA A 24 9.55 -3.63 -7.04
C ALA A 24 8.29 -3.47 -6.16
N ALA A 25 8.02 -4.47 -5.32
CA ALA A 25 6.98 -4.43 -4.30
C ALA A 25 7.09 -3.21 -3.37
N VAL A 26 8.30 -2.79 -2.96
CA VAL A 26 8.49 -1.66 -2.04
C VAL A 26 8.04 -0.34 -2.68
N PHE A 27 8.31 -0.17 -3.99
CA PHE A 27 7.94 1.03 -4.74
C PHE A 27 6.44 1.19 -4.97
N ILE A 28 5.67 0.11 -4.83
CA ILE A 28 4.22 0.13 -5.06
C ILE A 28 3.48 0.05 -3.74
N HIS A 29 3.92 -0.83 -2.83
CA HIS A 29 3.28 -1.02 -1.55
C HIS A 29 3.44 0.22 -0.64
N GLY A 30 4.58 0.91 -0.71
CA GLY A 30 4.82 2.14 0.06
C GLY A 30 3.80 3.25 -0.25
N PRO A 31 3.72 3.73 -1.51
CA PRO A 31 2.78 4.79 -1.89
C PRO A 31 1.31 4.40 -1.68
N PHE A 32 0.90 3.19 -2.06
CA PHE A 32 -0.48 2.72 -1.86
C PHE A 32 -0.83 2.60 -0.38
N GLY A 33 0.11 2.15 0.46
CA GLY A 33 -0.07 2.13 1.91
C GLY A 33 -0.25 3.53 2.51
N LEU A 34 0.52 4.52 2.02
CA LEU A 34 0.43 5.91 2.45
C LEU A 34 -0.91 6.55 2.07
N VAL A 35 -1.37 6.33 0.84
CA VAL A 35 -2.69 6.77 0.36
C VAL A 35 -3.81 6.15 1.21
N THR A 36 -3.70 4.84 1.51
CA THR A 36 -4.69 4.13 2.33
C THR A 36 -4.73 4.66 3.76
N LEU A 37 -3.56 4.94 4.37
CA LEU A 37 -3.45 5.54 5.70
C LEU A 37 -4.06 6.95 5.74
N ALA A 38 -3.77 7.78 4.73
CA ALA A 38 -4.33 9.12 4.63
C ALA A 38 -5.86 9.08 4.50
N LEU A 39 -6.40 8.24 3.62
CA LEU A 39 -7.84 8.04 3.44
C LEU A 39 -8.51 7.49 4.70
N SER A 40 -7.88 6.54 5.39
CA SER A 40 -8.39 5.97 6.64
C SER A 40 -8.37 6.99 7.78
N SER A 41 -7.32 7.80 7.88
CA SER A 41 -7.22 8.87 8.89
C SER A 41 -8.24 9.98 8.60
N LEU A 42 -8.44 10.35 7.33
CA LEU A 42 -9.46 11.32 6.92
C LEU A 42 -10.87 10.80 7.25
N PHE A 43 -11.13 9.51 7.02
CA PHE A 43 -12.38 8.87 7.40
C PHE A 43 -12.62 8.95 8.90
N VAL A 44 -11.63 8.60 9.73
CA VAL A 44 -11.75 8.62 11.20
C VAL A 44 -11.96 10.05 11.72
N ALA A 45 -11.17 11.00 11.21
CA ALA A 45 -11.25 12.41 11.62
C ALA A 45 -12.60 13.04 11.27
N ASN A 46 -13.17 12.69 10.11
CA ASN A 46 -14.41 13.26 9.62
C ASN A 46 -15.65 12.37 9.84
N ARG A 47 -15.50 11.26 10.58
CA ARG A 47 -16.53 10.22 10.74
C ARG A 47 -17.85 10.73 11.32
N TRP A 48 -17.82 11.81 12.12
CA TRP A 48 -19.01 12.42 12.75
C TRP A 48 -19.63 13.54 11.91
N SER A 49 -18.86 14.17 11.01
CA SER A 49 -19.33 15.20 10.07
C SER A 49 -19.95 14.56 8.82
N TRP A 50 -19.45 13.39 8.39
CA TRP A 50 -19.91 12.66 7.20
C TRP A 50 -21.01 11.62 7.48
N LYS A 51 -22.04 11.99 8.26
CA LYS A 51 -23.20 11.13 8.56
C LYS A 51 -24.06 10.77 7.34
N THR A 52 -23.81 11.33 6.17
CA THR A 52 -24.49 10.95 4.93
C THR A 52 -23.96 9.61 4.40
N VAL A 53 -24.82 8.58 4.43
CA VAL A 53 -24.54 7.20 3.95
C VAL A 53 -23.88 7.18 2.56
N LYS A 54 -24.19 8.15 1.69
CA LYS A 54 -23.60 8.31 0.36
C LYS A 54 -22.08 8.54 0.39
N ASN A 55 -21.58 9.35 1.34
CA ASN A 55 -20.15 9.65 1.47
C ASN A 55 -19.40 8.45 2.05
N MET A 56 -19.99 7.74 3.00
CA MET A 56 -19.42 6.49 3.52
C MET A 56 -19.32 5.41 2.45
N ARG A 57 -20.34 5.25 1.60
CA ARG A 57 -20.29 4.32 0.47
C ARG A 57 -19.19 4.66 -0.52
N ALA A 58 -19.02 5.94 -0.89
CA ALA A 58 -17.96 6.37 -1.78
C ALA A 58 -16.55 6.04 -1.22
N LEU A 59 -16.37 6.22 0.08
CA LEU A 59 -15.12 5.92 0.78
C LEU A 59 -14.81 4.42 0.84
N VAL A 60 -15.83 3.61 1.12
CA VAL A 60 -15.71 2.14 1.10
C VAL A 60 -15.38 1.64 -0.30
N VAL A 61 -16.03 2.18 -1.34
CA VAL A 61 -15.74 1.84 -2.74
C VAL A 61 -14.31 2.26 -3.12
N LEU A 62 -13.90 3.47 -2.73
CA LEU A 62 -12.55 3.97 -2.98
C LEU A 62 -11.48 3.14 -2.25
N PHE A 63 -11.75 2.72 -1.02
CA PHE A 63 -10.88 1.84 -0.24
C PHE A 63 -10.79 0.46 -0.87
N LEU A 64 -11.92 -0.17 -1.21
CA LEU A 64 -11.95 -1.49 -1.84
C LEU A 64 -11.27 -1.48 -3.20
N SER A 65 -11.43 -0.41 -4.00
CA SER A 65 -10.80 -0.30 -5.31
C SER A 65 -9.29 -0.11 -5.20
N THR A 66 -8.81 0.76 -4.32
CA THR A 66 -7.37 0.97 -4.09
C THR A 66 -6.71 -0.26 -3.46
N PHE A 67 -7.38 -0.92 -2.52
CA PHE A 67 -6.88 -2.16 -1.91
C PHE A 67 -6.82 -3.30 -2.92
N SER A 68 -7.91 -3.55 -3.66
CA SER A 68 -7.96 -4.62 -4.67
C SER A 68 -7.00 -4.34 -5.83
N GLY A 69 -6.91 -3.08 -6.28
CA GLY A 69 -5.95 -2.64 -7.28
C GLY A 69 -4.50 -2.85 -6.82
N GLY A 70 -4.20 -2.54 -5.56
CA GLY A 70 -2.90 -2.80 -4.94
C GLY A 70 -2.54 -4.28 -4.91
N ILE A 71 -3.47 -5.16 -4.51
CA ILE A 71 -3.27 -6.62 -4.51
C ILE A 71 -3.06 -7.16 -5.93
N TYR A 72 -3.82 -6.68 -6.90
CA TYR A 72 -3.69 -7.08 -8.30
C TYR A 72 -2.32 -6.70 -8.86
N LEU A 73 -1.91 -5.44 -8.69
CA LEU A 73 -0.58 -4.95 -9.11
C LEU A 73 0.54 -5.74 -8.45
N PHE A 74 0.43 -5.99 -7.15
CA PHE A 74 1.39 -6.82 -6.43
C PHE A 74 1.49 -8.23 -7.02
N SER A 75 0.35 -8.91 -7.23
CA SER A 75 0.34 -10.26 -7.82
C SER A 75 0.95 -10.32 -9.21
N VAL A 76 0.61 -9.36 -10.08
CA VAL A 76 1.17 -9.29 -11.44
C VAL A 76 2.68 -9.09 -11.41
N LEU A 77 3.16 -8.20 -10.54
CA LEU A 77 4.59 -7.89 -10.46
C LEU A 77 5.40 -8.98 -9.79
N SER A 78 4.88 -9.59 -8.73
CA SER A 78 5.50 -10.78 -8.12
C SER A 78 5.57 -11.92 -9.12
N LYS A 79 4.53 -12.13 -9.94
CA LYS A 79 4.55 -13.14 -11.00
C LYS A 79 5.60 -12.82 -12.08
N ARG A 80 5.70 -11.56 -12.51
CA ARG A 80 6.73 -11.12 -13.47
C ARG A 80 8.14 -11.26 -12.91
N GLU A 81 8.37 -10.88 -11.66
CA GLU A 81 9.66 -11.03 -10.99
C GLU A 81 10.08 -12.50 -10.90
N LYS A 82 9.13 -13.41 -10.61
CA LYS A 82 9.39 -14.85 -10.61
C LYS A 82 9.81 -15.36 -12.00
N ILE A 83 9.07 -14.98 -13.04
CA ILE A 83 9.39 -15.38 -14.43
C ILE A 83 10.76 -14.87 -14.86
N LEU A 84 11.12 -13.62 -14.52
CA LEU A 84 12.42 -13.06 -14.85
C LEU A 84 13.57 -13.81 -14.16
N LYS A 85 13.37 -14.26 -12.92
CA LYS A 85 14.37 -15.07 -12.20
C LYS A 85 14.52 -16.48 -12.80
N ASP A 86 13.42 -17.11 -13.22
CA ASP A 86 13.45 -18.43 -13.86
C ASP A 86 14.17 -18.41 -15.23
N ILE A 87 14.16 -17.28 -15.96
CA ILE A 87 14.85 -17.12 -17.25
C ILE A 87 16.37 -16.84 -17.09
N GLN A 88 16.79 -16.31 -15.94
CA GLN A 88 18.21 -15.99 -15.68
C GLN A 88 19.00 -17.14 -15.04
N GLN A 89 18.36 -18.27 -14.72
CA GLN A 89 19.00 -19.52 -14.26
C GLN A 89 19.26 -20.47 -15.42
#